data_AF-A0A0H5BJT0-F1
#
_entry.id   AF-A0A0H5BJT0-F1
#
_cell.length_a   1.000
_cell.length_b   1.000
_cell.length_c   1.000
_cell.angle_alpha   90.00
_cell.angle_beta   90.00
_cell.angle_gamma   90.00
#
_symmetry.space_group_name_H-M   'P 1'
#
loop_
_entity.id
_entity.type
_entity.pdbx_description
1 polymer ?
#
loop_
_entity_poly.entity_id
_entity_poly.type
_entity_poly.pdbx_seq_one_letter_code
_entity_poly.pdbx_strand_id
1 'polypeptide(L)'
;MTTQRRILAFSLSLASVFGTVELLKTKETQTYTCRTFGSGIVQPFQGESYYVWSDCPFTLTSFNVNQGEYSVTIRRGHNGLLVQVEIVLNNVTTLLQDGHVVVKNKKFELRQKTGLGHRHQWRRQRLKVTHPCNRKYQHIFKYGIYNRLKSSLLPFSVTWHNVHGGINSLWVTLESELNTTTSGLCGKQNIAGHRDELIRDSKLHDHKCKTQQSCVAKKRYMPSILSRNQGLCAIQQFSLSATL
;
A
#
# COMPACT_ATOMS: atom_id res chain seq x y z
N MET A 1 -28.68 -77.43 -39.86
CA MET A 1 -27.41 -77.19 -40.60
C MET A 1 -27.30 -75.71 -40.91
N THR A 2 -26.25 -75.09 -40.35
CA THR A 2 -25.55 -73.85 -40.74
C THR A 2 -26.28 -72.78 -41.57
N THR A 3 -26.47 -71.58 -41.00
CA THR A 3 -26.34 -70.34 -41.79
C THR A 3 -25.85 -69.19 -40.90
N GLN A 4 -24.79 -68.54 -41.37
CA GLN A 4 -23.87 -67.65 -40.65
C GLN A 4 -24.47 -66.31 -40.21
N ARG A 5 -24.04 -65.88 -39.02
CA ARG A 5 -24.04 -64.48 -38.56
C ARG A 5 -23.30 -63.57 -39.55
N ARG A 6 -23.93 -62.48 -39.96
CA ARG A 6 -23.24 -61.27 -40.47
C ARG A 6 -23.69 -60.07 -39.66
N ILE A 7 -22.81 -59.61 -38.79
CA ILE A 7 -22.96 -58.36 -38.03
C ILE A 7 -22.44 -57.25 -38.95
N LEU A 8 -23.33 -56.37 -39.42
CA LEU A 8 -22.96 -55.15 -40.14
C LEU A 8 -22.39 -54.15 -39.14
N ALA A 9 -21.08 -53.93 -39.21
CA ALA A 9 -20.41 -52.88 -38.46
C ALA A 9 -20.74 -51.52 -39.11
N PHE A 10 -21.63 -50.76 -38.48
CA PHE A 10 -21.82 -49.34 -38.80
C PHE A 10 -20.67 -48.54 -38.20
N SER A 11 -19.73 -48.13 -39.05
CA SER A 11 -18.71 -47.14 -38.71
C SER A 11 -19.36 -45.75 -38.66
N LEU A 12 -19.72 -45.30 -37.45
CA LEU A 12 -20.05 -43.91 -37.18
C LEU A 12 -18.75 -43.09 -37.16
N SER A 13 -18.41 -42.48 -38.30
CA SER A 13 -17.37 -41.45 -38.36
C SER A 13 -17.87 -40.20 -37.63
N LEU A 14 -17.53 -40.07 -36.33
CA LEU A 14 -17.57 -38.78 -35.67
C LEU A 14 -16.46 -37.90 -36.25
N ALA A 15 -16.82 -37.08 -37.24
CA ALA A 15 -16.00 -35.93 -37.60
C ALA A 15 -16.03 -34.96 -36.42
N SER A 16 -15.01 -35.01 -35.56
CA SER A 16 -14.80 -34.02 -34.53
C SER A 16 -14.47 -32.68 -35.19
N VAL A 17 -15.44 -31.79 -35.26
CA VAL A 17 -15.19 -30.37 -35.51
C VAL A 17 -14.55 -29.81 -34.24
N PHE A 18 -13.24 -30.00 -34.09
CA PHE A 18 -12.45 -29.21 -33.14
C PHE A 18 -12.40 -27.79 -33.70
N GLY A 19 -13.44 -27.02 -33.42
CA GLY A 19 -13.36 -25.57 -33.49
C GLY A 19 -12.19 -25.14 -32.62
N THR A 20 -11.23 -24.45 -33.20
CA THR A 20 -10.20 -23.72 -32.47
C THR A 20 -10.90 -22.73 -31.56
N VAL A 21 -11.14 -23.13 -30.31
CA VAL A 21 -11.37 -22.19 -29.24
C VAL A 21 -10.05 -21.47 -29.09
N GLU A 22 -9.93 -20.29 -29.74
CA GLU A 22 -8.90 -19.33 -29.38
C GLU A 22 -9.10 -19.07 -27.89
N LEU A 23 -8.23 -19.71 -27.09
CA LEU A 23 -8.04 -19.39 -25.70
C LEU A 23 -7.64 -17.92 -25.70
N LEU A 24 -8.61 -17.03 -25.47
CA LEU A 24 -8.38 -15.64 -25.14
C LEU A 24 -7.36 -15.65 -24.01
N LYS A 25 -6.10 -15.42 -24.38
CA LYS A 25 -5.00 -15.26 -23.45
C LYS A 25 -5.33 -13.99 -22.68
N THR A 26 -6.04 -14.13 -21.57
CA THR A 26 -6.25 -13.06 -20.61
C THR A 26 -4.85 -12.56 -20.29
N LYS A 27 -4.52 -11.37 -20.79
CA LYS A 27 -3.26 -10.70 -20.49
C LYS A 27 -3.20 -10.64 -18.97
N GLU A 28 -2.32 -11.44 -18.37
CA GLU A 28 -2.24 -11.57 -16.93
C GLU A 28 -1.82 -10.20 -16.37
N THR A 29 -2.77 -9.48 -15.77
CA THR A 29 -2.53 -8.14 -15.26
C THR A 29 -1.72 -8.25 -13.98
N GLN A 30 -0.40 -8.08 -14.11
CA GLN A 30 0.49 -8.11 -12.97
C GLN A 30 0.15 -6.97 -12.00
N THR A 31 0.13 -7.28 -10.70
CA THR A 31 -0.25 -6.33 -9.65
C THR A 31 0.93 -6.14 -8.69
N TYR A 32 1.36 -4.89 -8.52
CA TYR A 32 2.43 -4.53 -7.59
C TYR A 32 1.83 -4.02 -6.28
N THR A 33 2.34 -4.52 -5.16
CA THR A 33 1.88 -4.10 -3.83
C THR A 33 3.06 -3.70 -2.96
N CYS A 34 3.02 -2.48 -2.44
CA CYS A 34 3.97 -1.97 -1.45
C CYS A 34 3.25 -1.80 -0.12
N ARG A 35 3.88 -2.23 0.98
CA ARG A 35 3.27 -2.24 2.31
C ARG A 35 4.15 -1.53 3.31
N THR A 36 3.55 -0.86 4.28
CA THR A 36 4.21 -0.47 5.51
C THR A 36 3.34 -0.78 6.72
N PHE A 37 3.93 -1.36 7.76
CA PHE A 37 3.19 -1.84 8.91
C PHE A 37 4.04 -1.87 10.18
N GLY A 38 3.36 -2.03 11.32
CA GLY A 38 3.99 -2.00 12.63
C GLY A 38 4.66 -0.64 12.86
N SER A 39 5.82 -0.65 13.51
CA SER A 39 6.58 0.56 13.90
C SER A 39 7.49 1.13 12.82
N GLY A 40 7.56 0.54 11.62
CA GLY A 40 8.51 1.01 10.60
C GLY A 40 8.91 0.02 9.50
N ILE A 41 8.29 -1.16 9.41
CA ILE A 41 8.61 -2.10 8.32
C ILE A 41 8.06 -1.54 7.01
N VAL A 42 8.87 -1.59 5.96
CA VAL A 42 8.52 -1.27 4.58
C VAL A 42 8.82 -2.48 3.72
N GLN A 43 7.81 -2.97 3.01
CA GLN A 43 7.94 -3.95 1.95
C GLN A 43 7.77 -3.20 0.62
N PRO A 44 8.86 -2.98 -0.15
CA PRO A 44 8.80 -2.28 -1.42
C PRO A 44 8.03 -3.09 -2.48
N PHE A 45 7.76 -2.49 -3.64
CA PHE A 45 7.14 -3.21 -4.76
C PHE A 45 7.98 -4.40 -5.21
N GLN A 46 9.30 -4.22 -5.21
CA GLN A 46 10.29 -5.23 -5.56
C GLN A 46 11.49 -5.14 -4.61
N GLY A 47 12.01 -6.30 -4.19
CA GLY A 47 13.17 -6.40 -3.30
C GLY A 47 12.82 -6.80 -1.87
N GLU A 48 13.82 -6.73 -0.98
CA GLU A 48 13.68 -7.14 0.41
C GLU A 48 12.96 -6.10 1.27
N SER A 49 12.26 -6.58 2.30
CA SER A 49 11.66 -5.70 3.30
C SER A 49 12.75 -5.09 4.19
N TYR A 50 12.54 -3.84 4.60
CA TYR A 50 13.49 -3.11 5.44
C TYR A 50 12.79 -2.29 6.51
N TYR A 51 13.55 -1.88 7.53
CA TYR A 51 13.03 -1.13 8.67
C TYR A 51 13.46 0.34 8.65
N VAL A 52 12.51 1.24 8.92
CA VAL A 52 12.70 2.69 9.03
C VAL A 52 12.00 3.19 10.30
N TRP A 53 12.79 3.56 11.30
CA TRP A 53 12.27 4.24 12.49
C TRP A 53 12.50 5.74 12.41
N SER A 54 11.42 6.50 12.26
CA SER A 54 11.48 7.95 12.19
C SER A 54 10.10 8.56 12.40
N ASP A 55 10.06 9.74 13.01
CA ASP A 55 8.89 10.61 13.05
C ASP A 55 8.85 11.63 11.89
N CYS A 56 9.85 11.60 11.01
CA CYS A 56 9.92 12.43 9.82
C CYS A 56 8.85 12.04 8.80
N PRO A 57 8.37 13.00 7.99
CA PRO A 57 7.56 12.70 6.84
C PRO A 57 8.39 12.04 5.72
N PHE A 58 7.83 11.01 5.09
CA PHE A 58 8.42 10.32 3.93
C PHE A 58 7.40 10.19 2.80
N THR A 59 7.87 10.29 1.57
CA THR A 59 7.12 9.83 0.41
C THR A 59 7.14 8.30 0.39
N LEU A 60 5.99 7.67 0.66
CA LEU A 60 5.86 6.22 0.56
C LEU A 60 5.92 5.80 -0.91
N THR A 61 5.12 6.45 -1.76
CA THR A 61 5.24 6.29 -3.21
C THR A 61 4.79 7.55 -3.94
N SER A 62 5.39 7.84 -5.10
CA SER A 62 4.99 8.93 -5.99
C SER A 62 5.23 8.54 -7.45
N PHE A 63 4.31 8.94 -8.33
CA PHE A 63 4.40 8.75 -9.78
C PHE A 63 3.48 9.73 -10.51
N ASN A 64 3.76 9.94 -11.80
CA ASN A 64 2.98 10.81 -12.67
C ASN A 64 2.38 10.02 -13.84
N VAL A 65 1.11 10.28 -14.16
CA VAL A 65 0.40 9.70 -15.31
C VAL A 65 -0.41 10.78 -16.00
N ASN A 66 -0.27 10.93 -17.31
CA ASN A 66 -1.08 11.84 -18.14
C ASN A 66 -1.19 13.26 -17.52
N GLN A 67 -0.06 13.82 -17.10
CA GLN A 67 0.06 15.13 -16.41
C GLN A 67 -0.55 15.21 -14.99
N GLY A 68 -1.19 14.15 -14.50
CA GLY A 68 -1.67 14.04 -13.13
C GLY A 68 -0.58 13.55 -12.18
N GLU A 69 -0.53 14.16 -10.99
CA GLU A 69 0.34 13.77 -9.88
C GLU A 69 -0.38 12.81 -8.93
N TYR A 70 0.28 11.70 -8.60
CA TYR A 70 -0.22 10.68 -7.68
C TYR A 70 0.85 10.39 -6.64
N SER A 71 0.53 10.63 -5.36
CA SER A 71 1.51 10.41 -4.29
C SER A 71 0.85 10.00 -2.98
N VAL A 72 1.59 9.24 -2.19
CA VAL A 72 1.25 8.88 -0.82
C VAL A 72 2.41 9.27 0.07
N THR A 73 2.17 10.20 0.97
CA THR A 73 3.14 10.64 1.99
C THR A 73 2.69 10.15 3.35
N ILE A 74 3.65 9.69 4.15
CA ILE A 74 3.42 9.12 5.48
C ILE A 74 4.23 9.87 6.53
N ARG A 75 3.68 9.99 7.73
CA ARG A 75 4.41 10.45 8.92
C ARG A 75 4.04 9.58 10.12
N ARG A 76 5.04 9.04 10.80
CA ARG A 76 4.84 8.27 12.02
C ARG A 76 4.95 9.17 13.25
N GLY A 77 4.25 8.77 14.31
CA GLY A 77 4.43 9.36 15.63
C GLY A 77 5.54 8.64 16.40
N HIS A 78 5.86 9.17 17.58
CA HIS A 78 6.81 8.55 18.51
C HIS A 78 6.40 7.14 18.97
N ASN A 79 5.11 6.81 18.90
CA ASN A 79 4.57 5.48 19.18
C ASN A 79 4.80 4.48 18.04
N GLY A 80 5.45 4.89 16.95
CA GLY A 80 5.69 4.06 15.77
C GLY A 80 4.48 3.92 14.86
N LEU A 81 3.28 4.36 15.24
CA LEU A 81 2.09 4.31 14.39
C LEU A 81 2.08 5.46 13.38
N LEU A 82 1.40 5.26 12.25
CA LEU A 82 1.13 6.32 11.29
C LEU A 82 0.09 7.28 11.87
N VAL A 83 0.51 8.52 12.14
CA VAL A 83 -0.35 9.59 12.68
C VAL A 83 -0.92 10.48 11.57
N GLN A 84 -0.23 10.53 10.43
CA GLN A 84 -0.64 11.29 9.27
C GLN A 84 -0.31 10.54 7.98
N VAL A 85 -1.28 10.44 7.09
CA VAL A 85 -1.09 9.95 5.71
C VAL A 85 -1.75 10.93 4.77
N GLU A 86 -1.01 11.42 3.78
CA GLU A 86 -1.53 12.31 2.75
C GLU A 86 -1.54 11.56 1.42
N ILE A 87 -2.72 11.47 0.81
CA ILE A 87 -2.95 10.76 -0.45
C ILE A 87 -3.36 11.81 -1.48
N VAL A 88 -2.53 12.04 -2.48
CA VAL A 88 -2.82 12.94 -3.59
C VAL A 88 -3.18 12.11 -4.81
N LEU A 89 -4.38 12.33 -5.36
CA LEU A 89 -4.78 11.75 -6.65
C LEU A 89 -5.24 12.85 -7.58
N ASN A 90 -4.44 13.13 -8.60
CA ASN A 90 -4.71 14.16 -9.60
C ASN A 90 -5.08 15.51 -8.95
N ASN A 91 -4.17 16.02 -8.11
CA ASN A 91 -4.31 17.28 -7.35
C ASN A 91 -5.44 17.30 -6.29
N VAL A 92 -6.09 16.17 -6.01
CA VAL A 92 -7.05 16.04 -4.91
C VAL A 92 -6.38 15.37 -3.72
N THR A 93 -6.30 16.10 -2.60
CA THR A 93 -5.64 15.64 -1.38
C THR A 93 -6.62 15.06 -0.37
N THR A 94 -6.40 13.80 0.00
CA THR A 94 -7.07 13.11 1.10
C THR A 94 -6.09 12.92 2.25
N LEU A 95 -6.40 13.50 3.40
CA LEU A 95 -5.58 13.45 4.59
C LEU A 95 -6.18 12.48 5.61
N LEU A 96 -5.42 11.48 6.03
CA LEU A 96 -5.74 10.62 7.15
C LEU A 96 -5.00 11.16 8.38
N GLN A 97 -5.72 11.50 9.44
CA GLN A 97 -5.15 11.99 10.70
C GLN A 97 -5.72 11.20 11.88
N ASP A 98 -4.86 10.56 12.66
CA ASP A 98 -5.23 9.77 13.85
C ASP A 98 -6.34 8.74 13.56
N GLY A 99 -6.30 8.12 12.38
CA GLY A 99 -7.32 7.16 11.93
C GLY A 99 -8.63 7.78 11.39
N HIS A 100 -8.77 9.10 11.41
CA HIS A 100 -9.89 9.84 10.81
C HIS A 100 -9.57 10.33 9.39
N VAL A 101 -10.59 10.38 8.52
CA VAL A 101 -10.44 10.87 7.14
C VAL A 101 -10.86 12.33 7.06
N VAL A 102 -9.97 13.17 6.53
CA VAL A 102 -10.17 14.59 6.26
C VAL A 102 -9.81 14.83 4.79
N VAL A 103 -10.81 15.00 3.93
CA VAL A 103 -10.56 15.30 2.51
C VAL A 103 -10.43 16.82 2.34
N LYS A 104 -9.25 17.31 2.00
CA LYS A 104 -8.99 18.73 1.72
C LYS A 104 -9.08 18.96 0.22
N ASN A 105 -9.99 19.84 -0.20
CA ASN A 105 -10.01 20.31 -1.57
C ASN A 105 -9.59 21.79 -1.57
N LYS A 106 -8.65 22.20 -2.44
CA LYS A 106 -8.32 23.62 -2.63
C LYS A 106 -9.54 24.43 -3.12
N LYS A 107 -10.59 23.79 -3.62
CA LYS A 107 -11.78 24.47 -4.19
C LYS A 107 -13.09 24.31 -3.42
N PHE A 108 -13.21 23.45 -2.41
CA PHE A 108 -14.47 23.29 -1.67
C PHE A 108 -14.22 22.71 -0.27
N GLU A 109 -14.26 23.58 0.75
CA GLU A 109 -14.51 23.16 2.13
C GLU A 109 -15.94 22.62 2.21
N LEU A 110 -16.13 21.38 2.70
CA LEU A 110 -17.47 20.94 3.07
C LEU A 110 -17.90 21.72 4.33
N ARG A 111 -18.67 22.78 4.10
CA ARG A 111 -19.44 23.51 5.11
C ARG A 111 -20.80 22.84 5.24
N GLN A 112 -21.01 22.02 6.26
CA GLN A 112 -22.37 21.65 6.66
C GLN A 112 -22.84 22.61 7.76
N LYS A 113 -24.00 23.24 7.55
CA LYS A 113 -24.74 23.96 8.60
C LYS A 113 -25.38 22.90 9.49
N THR A 114 -24.87 22.71 10.70
CA THR A 114 -25.60 21.96 11.74
C THR A 114 -26.20 22.96 12.72
N GLY A 115 -27.53 23.04 12.72
CA GLY A 115 -28.34 23.68 13.78
C GLY A 115 -29.35 24.70 13.26
N LEU A 116 -30.63 24.45 13.55
CA LEU A 116 -31.63 25.50 13.72
C LEU A 116 -31.26 26.27 14.99
N GLY A 117 -30.73 27.49 14.85
CA GLY A 117 -30.41 28.35 15.99
C GLY A 117 -29.45 29.48 15.61
N HIS A 118 -29.70 30.67 16.14
CA HIS A 118 -29.06 31.96 15.83
C HIS A 118 -27.59 32.10 16.27
N ARG A 119 -26.79 31.03 16.27
CA ARG A 119 -25.35 31.10 16.58
C ARG A 119 -24.54 30.23 15.63
N HIS A 120 -24.02 30.84 14.57
CA HIS A 120 -23.23 30.18 13.55
C HIS A 120 -21.79 29.96 14.04
N GLN A 121 -21.45 28.74 14.46
CA GLN A 121 -20.08 28.33 14.74
C GLN A 121 -19.61 27.34 13.66
N TRP A 122 -18.63 27.76 12.86
CA TRP A 122 -18.02 26.93 11.81
C TRP A 122 -17.15 25.83 12.42
N ARG A 123 -17.46 24.54 12.17
CA ARG A 123 -16.61 23.39 12.58
C ARG A 123 -16.15 22.60 11.36
N ARG A 124 -14.86 22.23 11.31
CA ARG A 124 -14.31 21.30 10.30
C ARG A 124 -14.94 19.92 10.51
N GLN A 125 -15.62 19.39 9.51
CA GLN A 125 -16.25 18.08 9.59
C GLN A 125 -15.20 16.96 9.41
N ARG A 126 -14.95 16.17 10.46
CA ARG A 126 -14.18 14.93 10.36
C ARG A 126 -15.12 13.85 9.78
N LEU A 127 -14.75 13.23 8.66
CA LEU A 127 -15.51 12.11 8.13
C LEU A 127 -15.04 10.81 8.80
N LYS A 128 -15.95 10.16 9.51
CA LYS A 128 -15.77 8.77 9.96
C LYS A 128 -16.10 7.87 8.76
N VAL A 129 -15.24 6.91 8.42
CA VAL A 129 -15.39 5.99 7.26
C VAL A 129 -16.56 5.01 7.40
N THR A 130 -17.46 5.22 8.36
CA THR A 130 -18.71 4.46 8.48
C THR A 130 -19.66 4.72 7.31
N HIS A 131 -19.41 5.74 6.48
CA HIS A 131 -20.19 6.02 5.28
C HIS A 131 -19.28 6.10 4.04
N PRO A 132 -19.62 5.43 2.92
CA PRO A 132 -18.88 5.53 1.68
C PRO A 132 -18.76 6.99 1.24
N CYS A 133 -17.55 7.42 0.85
CA CYS A 133 -17.29 8.78 0.38
C CYS A 133 -16.85 8.73 -1.08
N ASN A 134 -17.75 9.13 -1.98
CA ASN A 134 -17.47 9.29 -3.41
C ASN A 134 -17.13 10.76 -3.69
N ARG A 135 -15.94 11.04 -4.22
CA ARG A 135 -15.57 12.38 -4.67
C ARG A 135 -14.69 12.33 -5.92
N LYS A 136 -15.17 12.94 -7.02
CA LYS A 136 -14.52 13.19 -8.32
C LYS A 136 -13.69 12.04 -8.92
N TYR A 137 -12.63 11.61 -8.24
CA TYR A 137 -11.67 10.58 -8.64
C TYR A 137 -11.39 9.52 -7.58
N GLN A 138 -12.09 9.55 -6.44
CA GLN A 138 -11.81 8.72 -5.27
C GLN A 138 -13.09 8.12 -4.72
N HIS A 139 -13.04 6.81 -4.45
CA HIS A 139 -14.06 6.10 -3.70
C HIS A 139 -13.44 5.51 -2.44
N ILE A 140 -13.89 5.97 -1.27
CA ILE A 140 -13.46 5.46 0.02
C ILE A 140 -14.57 4.60 0.62
N PHE A 141 -14.25 3.35 0.97
CA PHE A 141 -15.20 2.36 1.47
C PHE A 141 -14.55 1.41 2.49
N LYS A 142 -15.40 0.64 3.18
CA LYS A 142 -14.97 -0.44 4.07
C LYS A 142 -14.56 -1.68 3.27
N TYR A 143 -13.40 -2.24 3.60
CA TYR A 143 -12.86 -3.45 2.98
C TYR A 143 -12.50 -4.45 4.10
N GLY A 144 -13.48 -5.21 4.57
CA GLY A 144 -13.36 -6.01 5.79
C GLY A 144 -13.04 -5.13 7.00
N ILE A 145 -12.00 -5.48 7.77
CA ILE A 145 -11.49 -4.68 8.89
C ILE A 145 -10.73 -3.41 8.44
N TYR A 146 -10.43 -3.31 7.15
CA TYR A 146 -9.67 -2.21 6.57
C TYR A 146 -10.59 -1.12 6.00
N ASN A 147 -10.01 0.03 5.72
CA ASN A 147 -10.59 1.03 4.84
C ASN A 147 -9.78 1.03 3.54
N ARG A 148 -10.45 1.26 2.41
CA ARG A 148 -9.81 1.32 1.11
C ARG A 148 -10.26 2.57 0.37
N LEU A 149 -9.29 3.26 -0.21
CA LEU A 149 -9.48 4.29 -1.21
C LEU A 149 -9.12 3.69 -2.56
N LYS A 150 -10.06 3.68 -3.50
CA LYS A 150 -9.84 3.30 -4.89
C LYS A 150 -9.88 4.54 -5.77
N SER A 151 -8.90 4.69 -6.65
CA SER A 151 -8.93 5.70 -7.71
C SER A 151 -9.94 5.30 -8.78
N SER A 152 -10.73 6.28 -9.25
CA SER A 152 -11.61 6.10 -10.41
C SER A 152 -10.90 6.41 -11.73
N LEU A 153 -9.67 6.95 -11.69
CA LEU A 153 -8.91 7.35 -12.88
C LEU A 153 -7.91 6.29 -13.32
N LEU A 154 -7.35 5.54 -12.38
CA LEU A 154 -6.26 4.59 -12.61
C LEU A 154 -6.49 3.36 -11.73
N PRO A 155 -5.95 2.19 -12.12
CA PRO A 155 -5.91 1.00 -11.27
C PRO A 155 -4.90 1.16 -10.11
N PHE A 156 -5.22 2.10 -9.22
CA PHE A 156 -4.45 2.47 -8.05
C PHE A 156 -5.37 2.44 -6.83
N SER A 157 -4.89 1.87 -5.73
CA SER A 157 -5.62 1.90 -4.45
C SER A 157 -4.69 2.03 -3.26
N VAL A 158 -5.23 2.63 -2.19
CA VAL A 158 -4.58 2.74 -0.88
C VAL A 158 -5.49 2.08 0.15
N THR A 159 -4.97 1.13 0.91
CA THR A 159 -5.72 0.42 1.95
C THR A 159 -5.03 0.59 3.29
N TRP A 160 -5.78 0.82 4.36
CA TRP A 160 -5.21 1.03 5.69
C TRP A 160 -6.05 0.41 6.82
N HIS A 161 -5.37 0.10 7.92
CA HIS A 161 -5.97 -0.39 9.16
C HIS A 161 -5.77 0.60 10.31
N ASN A 162 -6.89 1.03 10.90
CA ASN A 162 -6.87 1.88 12.07
C ASN A 162 -6.75 1.04 13.34
N VAL A 163 -5.96 1.51 14.30
CA VAL A 163 -5.90 1.00 15.68
C VAL A 163 -6.06 2.16 16.65
N HIS A 164 -6.11 1.88 17.95
CA HIS A 164 -6.10 2.95 18.94
C HIS A 164 -4.78 3.75 18.85
N GLY A 165 -4.87 5.07 18.67
CA GLY A 165 -3.70 5.95 18.59
C GLY A 165 -3.06 6.10 17.20
N GLY A 166 -3.63 5.55 16.13
CA GLY A 166 -3.17 5.80 14.76
C GLY A 166 -3.50 4.71 13.75
N ILE A 167 -2.69 4.63 12.70
CA ILE A 167 -2.79 3.62 11.64
C ILE A 167 -1.63 2.61 11.81
N ASN A 168 -1.96 1.32 11.92
CA ASN A 168 -0.97 0.25 12.12
C ASN A 168 -0.39 -0.26 10.80
N SER A 169 -1.22 -0.34 9.76
CA SER A 169 -0.80 -0.82 8.45
C SER A 169 -1.42 0.00 7.33
N LEU A 170 -0.63 0.18 6.27
CA LEU A 170 -0.98 0.90 5.05
C LEU A 170 -0.33 0.16 3.88
N TRP A 171 -1.06 -0.03 2.79
CA TRP A 171 -0.46 -0.51 1.55
C TRP A 171 -1.05 0.16 0.33
N VAL A 172 -0.23 0.20 -0.70
CA VAL A 172 -0.54 0.75 -2.01
C VAL A 172 -0.50 -0.39 -3.01
N THR A 173 -1.50 -0.43 -3.87
CA THR A 173 -1.59 -1.42 -4.95
C THR A 173 -1.73 -0.69 -6.28
N LEU A 174 -0.96 -1.14 -7.27
CA LEU A 174 -0.85 -0.57 -8.60
C LEU A 174 -0.84 -1.71 -9.64
N GLU A 175 -1.67 -1.62 -10.68
CA GLU A 175 -1.66 -2.61 -11.77
C GLU A 175 -0.64 -2.25 -12.85
N SER A 176 -0.06 -3.27 -13.49
CA SER A 176 1.09 -3.20 -14.41
C SER A 176 0.83 -2.45 -15.72
N GLU A 177 -0.44 -2.24 -16.07
CA GLU A 177 -0.80 -1.44 -17.25
C GLU A 177 -0.34 0.02 -17.14
N LEU A 178 0.02 0.46 -15.92
CA LEU A 178 0.60 1.75 -15.66
C LEU A 178 2.11 1.70 -15.89
N ASN A 179 2.52 2.06 -17.12
CA ASN A 179 3.92 2.25 -17.50
C ASN A 179 4.48 3.54 -16.87
N THR A 180 4.66 3.53 -15.55
CA THR A 180 5.10 4.69 -14.78
C THR A 180 6.34 4.38 -13.99
N THR A 181 7.24 5.35 -13.86
CA THR A 181 8.34 5.21 -12.91
C THR A 181 7.85 5.66 -11.54
N THR A 182 7.66 4.69 -10.66
CA THR A 182 7.39 4.91 -9.24
C THR A 182 8.66 5.28 -8.49
N SER A 183 8.54 6.18 -7.52
CA SER A 183 9.59 6.60 -6.59
C SER A 183 9.07 6.58 -5.16
N GLY A 184 9.92 6.87 -4.18
CA GLY A 184 9.58 6.82 -2.75
C GLY A 184 10.11 5.55 -2.07
N LEU A 185 9.72 5.33 -0.81
CA LEU A 185 10.13 4.16 -0.03
C LEU A 185 9.73 2.83 -0.70
N CYS A 186 8.67 2.82 -1.50
CA CYS A 186 8.26 1.64 -2.25
C CYS A 186 9.20 1.28 -3.41
N GLY A 187 10.11 2.17 -3.80
CA GLY A 187 10.99 1.99 -4.96
C GLY A 187 10.22 1.94 -6.28
N LYS A 188 10.89 1.40 -7.30
CA LYS A 188 10.31 1.16 -8.63
C LYS A 188 9.57 -0.18 -8.65
N GLN A 189 8.50 -0.29 -9.44
CA GLN A 189 7.68 -1.51 -9.55
C GLN A 189 8.47 -2.77 -9.93
N ASN A 190 9.41 -2.67 -10.87
CA ASN A 190 10.10 -3.81 -11.48
C ASN A 190 11.58 -3.93 -11.11
N ILE A 191 12.10 -3.00 -10.32
CA ILE A 191 13.54 -2.91 -10.03
C ILE A 191 13.70 -2.76 -8.52
N ALA A 192 14.41 -3.70 -7.90
CA ALA A 192 14.77 -3.60 -6.50
C ALA A 192 15.69 -2.39 -6.28
N GLY A 193 15.30 -1.50 -5.37
CA GLY A 193 16.13 -0.36 -4.97
C GLY A 193 17.01 -0.69 -3.77
N HIS A 194 18.15 -0.01 -3.65
CA HIS A 194 18.97 -0.11 -2.45
C HIS A 194 18.30 0.62 -1.28
N ARG A 195 18.19 -0.07 -0.14
CA ARG A 195 17.55 0.43 1.09
C ARG A 195 17.97 1.87 1.44
N ASP A 196 19.27 2.15 1.49
CA ASP A 196 19.76 3.44 1.98
C ASP A 196 19.43 4.59 1.01
N GLU A 197 19.39 4.31 -0.31
CA GLU A 197 18.94 5.26 -1.33
C GLU A 197 17.45 5.53 -1.19
N LEU A 198 16.63 4.48 -1.07
CA LEU A 198 15.19 4.61 -0.87
C LEU A 198 14.86 5.46 0.36
N ILE A 199 15.57 5.26 1.48
CA ILE A 199 15.34 6.04 2.70
C ILE A 199 15.79 7.49 2.51
N ARG A 200 16.99 7.72 1.97
CA ARG A 200 17.55 9.06 1.80
C ARG A 200 16.70 9.92 0.87
N ASP A 201 16.33 9.38 -0.28
CA ASP A 201 15.70 10.14 -1.37
C ASP A 201 14.20 10.36 -1.11
N SER A 202 13.59 9.57 -0.22
CA SER A 202 12.17 9.68 0.12
C SER A 202 11.89 10.56 1.33
N LYS A 203 12.91 10.95 2.08
CA LYS A 203 12.75 11.77 3.30
C LYS A 203 12.36 13.20 2.91
N LEU A 204 11.23 13.68 3.42
CA LEU A 204 10.81 15.05 3.23
C LEU A 204 11.47 15.97 4.27
N HIS A 205 11.73 17.21 3.87
CA HIS A 205 12.44 18.16 4.71
C HIS A 205 11.57 18.62 5.89
N ASP A 206 12.01 18.29 7.10
CA ASP A 206 11.45 18.79 8.35
C ASP A 206 12.59 18.91 9.37
N HIS A 207 12.85 20.12 9.83
CA HIS A 207 13.95 20.41 10.76
C HIS A 207 13.68 19.92 12.19
N LYS A 208 12.45 19.50 12.51
CA LYS A 208 12.04 19.13 13.87
C LYS A 208 12.00 17.62 14.11
N CYS A 209 12.14 16.82 13.07
CA CYS A 209 11.98 15.38 13.12
C CYS A 209 13.33 14.64 13.23
N LYS A 210 13.30 13.42 13.79
CA LYS A 210 14.43 12.52 14.00
C LYS A 210 14.23 11.22 13.21
N THR A 211 15.31 10.79 12.57
CA THR A 211 15.40 9.44 11.97
C THR A 211 16.48 8.71 12.75
N GLN A 212 16.16 7.59 13.39
CA GLN A 212 17.24 6.70 13.83
C GLN A 212 17.82 6.07 12.58
N GLN A 213 19.09 6.35 12.30
CA GLN A 213 19.85 5.45 11.45
C GLN A 213 19.77 4.06 12.08
N SER A 214 19.49 3.03 11.26
CA SER A 214 19.72 1.64 11.70
C SER A 214 21.08 1.61 12.37
N CYS A 215 21.14 1.04 13.57
CA CYS A 215 22.41 0.75 14.20
C CYS A 215 23.24 -0.06 13.20
N VAL A 216 24.19 0.57 12.53
CA VAL A 216 25.30 -0.15 11.93
C VAL A 216 26.00 -0.75 13.14
N ALA A 217 25.85 -2.04 13.34
CA ALA A 217 26.64 -2.76 14.32
C ALA A 217 28.10 -2.59 13.91
N LYS A 218 28.76 -1.55 14.44
CA LYS A 218 30.22 -1.51 14.47
C LYS A 218 30.61 -2.73 15.28
N LYS A 219 31.11 -3.77 14.60
CA LYS A 219 31.88 -4.84 15.24
C LYS A 219 33.14 -4.18 15.84
N ARG A 220 32.99 -3.53 16.99
CA ARG A 220 34.12 -3.30 17.88
C ARG A 220 34.28 -4.59 18.66
N TYR A 221 35.33 -5.34 18.33
CA TYR A 221 35.93 -6.25 19.29
C TYR A 221 36.22 -5.41 20.55
N MET A 222 35.51 -5.65 21.63
CA MET A 222 35.81 -5.07 22.93
C MET A 222 35.96 -6.22 23.92
N PRO A 223 37.09 -6.30 24.65
CA PRO A 223 37.28 -7.28 25.69
C PRO A 223 36.34 -6.98 26.85
N SER A 224 35.89 -8.05 27.49
CA SER A 224 34.99 -8.09 28.64
C SER A 224 35.33 -7.05 29.72
N ILE A 225 34.42 -6.11 30.00
CA ILE A 225 34.13 -5.55 31.32
C ILE A 225 32.69 -5.00 31.33
N LEU A 226 31.95 -5.38 32.37
CA LEU A 226 30.57 -5.05 32.71
C LEU A 226 30.31 -3.52 32.77
N SER A 227 29.27 -3.02 32.08
CA SER A 227 28.33 -2.03 32.67
C SER A 227 27.06 -1.82 31.84
N ARG A 228 25.93 -2.07 32.51
CA ARG A 228 24.66 -1.30 32.53
C ARG A 228 23.97 -0.88 31.22
N ASN A 229 22.80 -1.48 31.03
CA ASN A 229 21.57 -0.91 30.44
C ASN A 229 21.67 -0.13 29.13
N GLN A 230 21.62 -0.84 27.99
CA GLN A 230 20.89 -0.38 26.81
C GLN A 230 20.22 -1.58 26.12
N GLY A 231 18.92 -1.45 25.83
CA GLY A 231 18.06 -2.51 25.30
C GLY A 231 18.59 -3.07 23.98
N LEU A 232 18.92 -4.37 24.00
CA LEU A 232 19.26 -5.15 22.84
C LEU A 232 18.01 -5.38 21.98
N CYS A 233 18.00 -4.81 20.78
CA CYS A 233 17.03 -5.15 19.74
C CYS A 233 17.39 -6.54 19.19
N ALA A 234 16.89 -7.59 19.82
CA ALA A 234 17.00 -8.96 19.31
C ALA A 234 15.94 -9.17 18.21
N ILE A 235 16.38 -9.20 16.95
CA ILE A 235 15.58 -9.77 15.86
C ILE A 235 15.83 -11.27 15.91
N GLN A 236 14.88 -12.02 16.45
CA GLN A 236 14.89 -13.48 16.46
C GLN A 236 14.53 -13.95 15.04
N GLN A 237 15.54 -14.33 14.25
CA GLN A 237 15.35 -15.03 12.97
C GLN A 237 14.81 -16.43 13.26
N PHE A 238 13.52 -16.65 13.00
CA PHE A 238 13.01 -18.01 12.82
C PHE A 238 13.35 -18.46 11.40
N SER A 239 14.47 -19.16 11.24
CA SER A 239 14.74 -19.99 10.08
C SER A 239 14.04 -21.34 10.27
N LEU A 240 12.90 -21.56 9.61
CA LEU A 240 12.37 -22.90 9.39
C LEU A 240 13.12 -23.51 8.20
N SER A 241 14.23 -24.19 8.49
CA SER A 241 14.79 -25.19 7.58
C SER A 241 14.06 -26.49 7.86
N ALA A 242 13.14 -26.89 6.99
CA ALA A 242 12.60 -28.24 6.95
C ALA A 242 13.27 -28.97 5.78
N THR A 243 14.28 -29.77 6.10
CA THR A 243 14.79 -30.85 5.26
C THR A 243 14.62 -32.14 6.03
N LEU A 244 13.75 -33.00 5.53
CA LEU A 244 13.81 -34.46 5.60
C LEU A 244 13.03 -34.99 4.40
#